data_AF-X0SYF5-F1
#
_entry.id   AF-X0SYF5-F1
#
_cell.length_a   1.000
_cell.length_b   1.000
_cell.length_c   1.000
_cell.angle_alpha   90.00
_cell.angle_beta   90.00
_cell.angle_gamma   90.00
#
_symmetry.space_group_name_H-M   'P 1'
#
loop_
_entity.id
_entity.type
_entity.pdbx_description
1 polymer ?
#
loop_
_entity_poly.entity_id
_entity_poly.type
_entity_poly.pdbx_seq_one_letter_code
_entity_poly.pdbx_strand_id
1 'polypeptide(L)'
;MSGGTLLIVVVTGVLAILSGWLVPIVFKSKRPYGLLGDILVCTVPAVALSFAAWQWILPALGFTSGWIKVLGAIGDPLALGWICLWIVRKIKS
;
A
#
# COMPACT_ATOMS: atom_id res chain seq x y z
N MET A 1 -6.31 18.39 6.98
CA MET A 1 -6.31 16.92 7.14
C MET A 1 -6.69 16.60 8.57
N SER A 2 -7.60 15.65 8.80
CA SER A 2 -7.86 15.18 10.18
C SER A 2 -6.66 14.38 10.70
N GLY A 3 -6.40 14.42 12.01
CA GLY A 3 -5.26 13.70 12.60
C GLY A 3 -5.24 12.20 12.27
N GLY A 4 -6.41 11.55 12.20
CA GLY A 4 -6.53 10.14 11.81
C GLY A 4 -6.12 9.84 10.38
N THR A 5 -6.33 10.79 9.45
CA THR A 5 -5.91 10.62 8.04
C THR A 5 -4.39 10.56 7.93
N LEU A 6 -3.71 11.47 8.64
CA LEU A 6 -2.27 11.57 8.60
C LEU A 6 -1.62 10.33 9.22
N LEU A 7 -2.18 9.85 10.33
CA LEU A 7 -1.74 8.61 10.97
C LEU A 7 -1.84 7.41 10.02
N ILE A 8 -2.98 7.22 9.37
CA ILE A 8 -3.19 6.05 8.48
C ILE A 8 -2.28 6.12 7.26
N VAL A 9 -2.18 7.29 6.62
CA VAL A 9 -1.31 7.45 5.45
C VAL A 9 0.16 7.20 5.82
N VAL A 10 0.62 7.68 6.97
CA VAL A 10 1.99 7.45 7.44
C VAL A 10 2.21 5.97 7.77
N VAL A 11 1.29 5.34 8.51
CA VAL A 11 1.40 3.92 8.86
C VAL A 11 1.39 3.04 7.61
N THR A 12 0.43 3.24 6.70
CA THR A 12 0.39 2.51 5.41
C THR A 12 1.65 2.77 4.60
N GLY A 13 2.13 4.02 4.54
CA GLY A 13 3.36 4.37 3.83
C GLY A 13 4.58 3.62 4.36
N VAL A 14 4.78 3.60 5.68
CA VAL A 14 5.87 2.84 6.32
C VAL A 14 5.75 1.35 6.03
N LEU A 15 4.55 0.77 6.15
CA LEU A 15 4.32 -0.64 5.84
C LEU A 15 4.54 -0.97 4.36
N ALA A 16 4.20 -0.05 3.45
CA ALA A 16 4.39 -0.22 2.02
C ALA A 16 5.89 -0.16 1.64
N ILE A 17 6.66 0.74 2.27
CA ILE A 17 8.12 0.81 2.12
C ILE A 17 8.77 -0.50 2.60
N LEU A 18 8.40 -0.95 3.81
CA LEU A 18 8.89 -2.21 4.37
C LEU A 18 8.53 -3.39 3.46
N SER A 19 7.31 -3.41 2.93
CA SER A 19 6.85 -4.43 2.00
C SER A 19 7.64 -4.43 0.68
N GLY A 20 7.88 -3.27 0.07
CA GLY A 20 8.70 -3.14 -1.14
C GLY A 20 10.12 -3.68 -0.95
N TRP A 21 10.65 -3.59 0.27
CA TRP A 21 11.94 -4.18 0.62
C TRP A 21 11.89 -5.69 0.89
N LEU A 22 10.89 -6.15 1.66
CA LEU A 22 10.74 -7.54 2.14
C LEU A 22 10.20 -8.50 1.10
N VAL A 23 9.20 -8.11 0.30
CA VAL A 23 8.55 -8.98 -0.70
C VAL A 23 9.55 -9.61 -1.68
N PRO A 24 10.55 -8.88 -2.24
CA PRO A 24 11.60 -9.50 -3.04
C PRO A 24 12.37 -10.60 -2.31
N ILE A 25 12.67 -10.40 -1.02
CA ILE A 25 13.47 -11.30 -0.17
C ILE A 25 12.67 -12.57 0.15
N VAL A 26 11.42 -12.41 0.60
CA VAL A 26 10.51 -13.51 0.96
C VAL A 26 10.25 -14.42 -0.24
N PHE A 27 10.03 -13.84 -1.43
CA PHE A 27 9.75 -14.61 -2.65
C PHE A 27 11.01 -14.93 -3.47
N LYS A 28 12.22 -14.64 -2.96
CA LYS A 28 13.50 -14.83 -3.66
C LYS A 28 13.47 -14.36 -5.12
N SER A 29 12.83 -13.22 -5.35
CA SER A 29 12.52 -12.71 -6.69
C SER A 29 13.50 -11.62 -7.11
N LYS A 30 13.74 -11.49 -8.43
CA LYS A 30 14.58 -10.43 -8.97
C LYS A 30 13.89 -9.07 -8.80
N ARG A 31 14.66 -8.05 -8.42
CA ARG A 31 14.18 -6.67 -8.32
C ARG A 31 14.17 -6.02 -9.70
N PRO A 32 13.02 -5.71 -10.31
CA PRO A 32 12.94 -5.20 -11.67
C PRO A 32 13.69 -3.87 -11.84
N TYR A 33 13.61 -2.97 -10.87
CA TYR A 33 14.22 -1.65 -10.92
C TYR A 33 15.17 -1.37 -9.74
N GLY A 34 15.69 -2.43 -9.12
CA GLY A 34 16.48 -2.33 -7.89
C GLY A 34 15.64 -2.01 -6.65
N LEU A 35 16.29 -1.67 -5.54
CA LEU A 35 15.61 -1.46 -4.25
C LEU A 35 14.64 -0.27 -4.27
N LEU A 36 15.10 0.88 -4.76
CA LEU A 36 14.30 2.11 -4.76
C LEU A 36 13.06 1.99 -5.65
N GLY A 37 13.20 1.34 -6.82
CA GLY A 37 12.07 1.12 -7.72
C GLY A 37 10.99 0.25 -7.08
N ASP A 38 11.37 -0.85 -6.43
CA ASP A 38 10.42 -1.75 -5.75
C ASP A 38 9.71 -1.03 -4.57
N ILE A 39 10.44 -0.19 -3.83
CA ILE A 39 9.86 0.64 -2.76
C ILE A 39 8.84 1.63 -3.35
N LEU A 40 9.19 2.36 -4.42
CA LEU A 40 8.28 3.36 -5.01
C LEU A 40 7.04 2.71 -5.61
N VAL A 41 7.21 1.59 -6.32
CA VAL A 41 6.10 0.85 -6.95
C VAL A 41 5.13 0.30 -5.91
N CYS A 42 5.59 -0.08 -4.71
CA CYS A 42 4.70 -0.44 -3.61
C CYS A 42 4.09 0.79 -2.93
N THR A 43 4.90 1.82 -2.64
CA THR A 43 4.52 2.90 -1.73
C THR A 43 3.56 3.90 -2.36
N VAL A 44 3.80 4.32 -3.62
CA VAL A 44 2.98 5.32 -4.30
C VAL A 44 1.51 4.88 -4.44
N PRO A 45 1.19 3.71 -5.01
CA PRO A 45 -0.20 3.27 -5.12
C PRO A 45 -0.83 2.97 -3.74
N ALA A 46 -0.06 2.43 -2.78
CA ALA A 46 -0.56 2.17 -1.44
C ALA A 46 -0.93 3.47 -0.69
N VAL A 47 -0.10 4.50 -0.78
CA VAL A 47 -0.40 5.80 -0.15
C VAL A 47 -1.59 6.47 -0.82
N ALA A 48 -1.63 6.47 -2.17
CA ALA A 48 -2.73 7.06 -2.93
C ALA A 48 -4.07 6.37 -2.60
N LEU A 49 -4.10 5.03 -2.62
CA LEU A 49 -5.31 4.28 -2.32
C LEU A 49 -5.69 4.39 -0.84
N SER A 50 -4.73 4.38 0.10
CA SER A 50 -5.03 4.52 1.53
C SER A 50 -5.68 5.87 1.85
N PHE A 51 -5.17 6.94 1.23
CA PHE A 51 -5.79 8.26 1.34
C PHE A 51 -7.21 8.27 0.76
N ALA A 52 -7.39 7.76 -0.46
CA ALA A 52 -8.69 7.71 -1.11
C ALA A 52 -9.69 6.81 -0.35
N ALA A 53 -9.20 5.68 0.19
CA ALA A 53 -9.99 4.73 0.94
C ALA A 53 -10.51 5.34 2.23
N TRP A 54 -9.65 6.05 2.96
CA TRP A 54 -10.04 6.68 4.22
C TRP A 54 -11.00 7.85 4.06
N GLN A 55 -10.79 8.68 3.02
CA GLN A 55 -11.61 9.89 2.80
C GLN A 55 -12.94 9.62 2.13
N TRP A 56 -12.96 8.71 1.14
CA TRP A 56 -14.11 8.59 0.24
C TRP A 56 -14.69 7.18 0.21
N ILE A 57 -13.86 6.14 0.04
CA ILE A 57 -14.37 4.78 -0.20
C ILE A 57 -15.02 4.20 1.06
N LEU A 58 -14.32 4.19 2.19
CA LEU A 58 -14.81 3.57 3.42
C LEU A 58 -16.03 4.30 4.01
N PRO A 59 -16.09 5.64 4.03
CA PRO A 59 -17.32 6.35 4.41
C PRO A 59 -18.49 6.04 3.47
N ALA A 60 -18.25 5.96 2.16
CA ALA A 60 -19.29 5.63 1.17
C ALA A 60 -19.82 4.19 1.31
N LEU A 61 -18.96 3.26 1.75
CA LEU A 61 -19.33 1.87 2.04
C LEU A 61 -20.05 1.71 3.40
N GLY A 62 -20.27 2.79 4.14
CA GLY A 62 -20.93 2.75 5.46
C GLY A 62 -20.01 2.33 6.61
N PHE A 63 -18.71 2.14 6.37
CA PHE A 63 -17.71 1.89 7.41
C PHE A 63 -17.37 3.20 8.13
N THR A 64 -18.24 3.58 9.06
CA THR A 64 -18.15 4.84 9.81
C THR A 64 -17.20 4.74 11.01
N SER A 65 -17.17 3.62 11.71
CA SER A 65 -16.29 3.40 12.87
C SER A 65 -15.90 1.92 13.05
N GLY A 66 -14.78 1.69 13.75
CA GLY A 66 -14.33 0.35 14.13
C GLY A 66 -13.02 -0.10 13.47
N TRP A 67 -12.49 -1.22 13.97
CA TRP A 67 -11.21 -1.81 13.56
C TRP A 67 -11.22 -2.26 12.09
N ILE A 68 -12.36 -2.67 11.55
CA ILE A 68 -12.54 -3.07 10.14
C ILE A 68 -12.22 -1.92 9.18
N LYS A 69 -12.62 -0.69 9.52
CA LYS A 69 -12.31 0.50 8.72
C LYS A 69 -10.79 0.73 8.63
N VAL A 70 -10.10 0.57 9.75
CA VAL A 70 -8.64 0.74 9.81
C VAL A 70 -7.95 -0.37 9.02
N LEU A 71 -8.43 -1.61 9.15
CA LEU A 71 -7.91 -2.75 8.40
C LEU A 71 -8.10 -2.60 6.90
N GLY A 72 -9.28 -2.17 6.42
CA GLY A 72 -9.50 -1.88 5.00
C GLY A 72 -8.65 -0.72 4.49
N ALA A 73 -8.48 0.34 5.31
CA ALA A 73 -7.68 1.50 4.93
C ALA A 73 -6.17 1.24 4.82
N ILE A 74 -5.68 0.14 5.39
CA ILE A 74 -4.26 -0.26 5.37
C ILE A 74 -4.04 -1.49 4.49
N GLY A 75 -4.90 -2.51 4.64
CA GLY A 75 -4.78 -3.80 3.99
C GLY A 75 -4.97 -3.73 2.48
N ASP A 76 -6.07 -3.15 2.00
CA ASP A 76 -6.35 -3.07 0.55
C ASP A 76 -5.27 -2.28 -0.19
N PRO A 77 -4.80 -1.13 0.32
CA PRO A 77 -3.72 -0.40 -0.33
C PRO A 77 -2.38 -1.14 -0.34
N LEU A 78 -2.04 -1.88 0.72
CA LEU A 78 -0.82 -2.70 0.74
C LEU A 78 -0.91 -3.83 -0.30
N ALA A 79 -2.05 -4.51 -0.37
CA ALA A 79 -2.29 -5.55 -1.36
C ALA A 79 -2.17 -5.00 -2.79
N LEU A 80 -2.74 -3.81 -3.05
CA LEU A 80 -2.60 -3.13 -4.34
C LEU A 80 -1.13 -2.86 -4.67
N GLY A 81 -0.33 -2.36 -3.71
CA GLY A 81 1.10 -2.15 -3.91
C GLY A 81 1.85 -3.42 -4.30
N TRP A 82 1.51 -4.55 -3.68
CA TRP A 82 2.10 -5.85 -4.03
C TRP A 82 1.69 -6.32 -5.42
N ILE A 83 0.43 -6.10 -5.80
CA ILE A 83 -0.07 -6.40 -7.14
C ILE A 83 0.68 -5.56 -8.18
N CYS A 84 0.86 -4.25 -7.94
CA CYS A 84 1.64 -3.38 -8.81
C CYS A 84 3.08 -3.88 -8.98
N LEU A 85 3.72 -4.26 -7.88
CA LEU A 85 5.07 -4.82 -7.91
C LEU A 85 5.14 -6.12 -8.71
N TRP A 86 4.14 -6.99 -8.58
CA TRP A 86 4.02 -8.22 -9.34
C TRP A 86 3.81 -7.97 -10.85
N ILE A 87 2.93 -7.04 -11.21
CA ILE A 87 2.70 -6.66 -12.62
C ILE A 87 3.98 -6.11 -13.25
N VAL A 88 4.66 -5.19 -12.56
CA VAL A 88 5.92 -4.59 -13.04
C VAL A 88 6.98 -5.67 -13.27
N ARG A 89 7.04 -6.69 -12.41
CA ARG A 89 7.93 -7.85 -12.61
C ARG A 89 7.55 -8.66 -13.83
N LYS A 90 6.25 -8.91 -14.06
CA LYS A 90 5.78 -9.66 -15.23
C LYS A 90 6.09 -8.96 -16.55
N ILE A 91 6.11 -7.63 -16.57
CA ILE A 91 6.41 -6.86 -17.79
C ILE A 91 7.91 -6.85 -18.11
N LYS A 92 8.77 -6.82 -17.08
CA LYS A 92 10.22 -6.65 -17.24
C LYS A 92 11.02 -7.96 -17.19
N SER A 93 10.42 -9.06 -16.72
CA SER A 93 11.04 -10.38 -16.62
C SER A 93 10.82 -11.22 -17.86
#